data_AF-A0A838STV1-F1
#
_entry.id   AF-A0A838STV1-F1
#
_cell.length_a   1.000
_cell.length_b   1.000
_cell.length_c   1.000
_cell.angle_alpha   90.00
_cell.angle_beta   90.00
_cell.angle_gamma   90.00
#
_symmetry.space_group_name_H-M   'P 1'
#
loop_
_entity.id
_entity.type
_entity.pdbx_description
1 polymer ?
#
loop_
_entity_poly.entity_id
_entity_poly.type
_entity_poly.pdbx_seq_one_letter_code
_entity_poly.pdbx_strand_id
1 'polypeptide(L)'
;MPRRGLPVRRARGGRALNAKSERDAAYFTLLRAREEREGLLRYGEYLQAELARLEGFATQTRVLADPLPRGLRRPVDASAKPLLEAVGRRRALLLDEQRRMGDRVANAERFVDECEAEVDALRR
;
A
#
# COMPACT_ATOMS: atom_id res chain seq x y z
N MET A 1 46.82 30.11 -24.17
CA MET A 1 45.82 30.51 -23.15
C MET A 1 45.48 29.32 -22.27
N PRO A 2 46.01 29.20 -21.03
CA PRO A 2 45.66 28.10 -20.12
C PRO A 2 44.44 28.48 -19.26
N ARG A 3 43.43 27.60 -19.20
CA ARG A 3 42.28 27.76 -18.29
C ARG A 3 42.65 27.28 -16.89
N ARG A 4 42.65 28.21 -15.93
CA ARG A 4 42.77 27.97 -14.48
C ARG A 4 41.67 27.00 -14.03
N GLY A 5 42.07 25.83 -13.53
CA GLY A 5 41.18 24.93 -12.79
C GLY A 5 40.77 25.56 -11.47
N LEU A 6 39.46 25.60 -11.20
CA LEU A 6 38.92 25.99 -9.90
C LEU A 6 39.13 24.83 -8.90
N PRO A 7 39.60 25.07 -7.67
CA PRO A 7 39.71 24.02 -6.68
C PRO A 7 38.32 23.62 -6.18
N VAL A 8 37.95 22.35 -6.42
CA VAL A 8 36.79 21.72 -5.79
C VAL A 8 37.08 21.63 -4.29
N ARG A 9 36.46 22.53 -3.53
CA ARG A 9 36.48 22.52 -2.07
C ARG A 9 35.76 21.26 -1.60
N ARG A 10 36.51 20.18 -1.32
CA ARG A 10 35.98 19.00 -0.62
C ARG A 10 35.38 19.51 0.69
N ALA A 11 34.06 19.46 0.82
CA ALA A 11 33.37 19.64 2.08
C ALA A 11 33.75 18.48 3.00
N ARG A 12 34.89 18.61 3.70
CA ARG A 12 35.17 17.88 4.93
C ARG A 12 34.21 18.42 5.98
N GLY A 13 33.07 17.76 6.10
CA GLY A 13 32.02 18.15 7.03
C GLY A 13 31.03 17.04 7.33
N GLY A 14 31.45 15.78 7.22
CA GLY A 14 30.73 14.69 7.87
C GLY A 14 30.96 14.86 9.37
N ARG A 15 30.06 15.58 10.04
CA ARG A 15 30.02 15.64 11.50
C ARG A 15 29.78 14.20 11.94
N ALA A 16 30.79 13.56 12.54
CA ALA A 16 30.64 12.24 13.11
C ALA A 16 29.38 12.26 13.99
N LEU A 17 28.41 11.42 13.65
CA LEU A 17 27.22 11.26 14.48
C LEU A 17 27.72 10.84 15.85
N ASN A 18 27.27 11.53 16.91
CA ASN A 18 27.52 11.03 18.25
C ASN A 18 26.56 9.87 18.53
N ALA A 19 26.92 8.98 19.45
CA ALA A 19 26.12 7.78 19.77
C ALA A 19 24.65 8.09 20.09
N LYS A 20 24.37 9.28 20.65
CA LYS A 20 23.00 9.76 20.87
C LYS A 20 22.27 10.01 19.55
N SER A 21 22.88 10.74 18.61
CA SER A 21 22.29 11.02 17.30
C SER A 21 22.11 9.77 16.44
N GLU A 22 23.00 8.77 16.56
CA GLU A 22 22.84 7.47 15.89
C GLU A 22 21.65 6.69 16.47
N ARG A 23 21.53 6.65 17.80
CA ARG A 23 20.40 6.03 18.49
C ARG A 23 19.07 6.72 18.15
N ASP A 24 19.04 8.05 18.16
CA ASP A 24 17.84 8.83 17.81
C ASP A 24 17.44 8.55 16.36
N ALA A 25 18.40 8.51 15.42
CA ALA A 25 18.14 8.19 14.02
C ALA A 25 17.56 6.77 13.86
N ALA A 26 18.17 5.76 14.48
CA ALA A 26 17.69 4.38 14.43
C ALA A 26 16.26 4.26 15.01
N TYR A 27 15.98 4.95 16.12
CA TYR A 27 14.66 4.98 16.72
C TYR A 27 13.59 5.59 15.80
N PHE A 28 13.90 6.72 15.15
CA PHE A 28 12.95 7.34 14.21
C PHE A 28 12.74 6.49 12.96
N THR A 29 13.77 5.80 12.46
CA THR A 29 13.62 4.83 11.38
C THR A 29 12.69 3.68 11.78
N LEU A 30 12.86 3.13 12.99
CA LEU A 30 11.96 2.09 13.51
C LEU A 30 10.51 2.59 13.64
N LEU A 31 10.30 3.80 14.18
CA LEU A 31 8.96 4.39 14.28
C LEU A 31 8.30 4.49 12.90
N ARG A 32 9.05 4.99 11.92
CA ARG A 32 8.57 5.13 10.55
C ARG A 32 8.26 3.78 9.90
N ALA A 33 9.10 2.77 10.11
CA ALA A 33 8.88 1.41 9.62
C ALA A 33 7.59 0.80 10.17
N ARG A 34 7.31 1.01 11.46
CA ARG A 34 6.07 0.54 12.11
C ARG A 34 4.83 1.25 11.55
N GLU A 35 4.89 2.57 11.38
CA GLU A 35 3.80 3.32 10.74
C GLU A 35 3.50 2.83 9.32
N GLU A 36 4.54 2.54 8.54
CA GLU A 36 4.39 2.02 7.19
C GLU A 36 3.73 0.62 7.19
N ARG A 37 4.22 -0.29 8.03
CA ARG A 37 3.60 -1.62 8.21
C ARG A 37 2.12 -1.50 8.58
N GLU A 38 1.78 -0.67 9.56
CA GLU A 38 0.39 -0.43 9.93
C GLU A 38 -0.44 0.18 8.79
N GLY A 39 0.16 1.08 8.01
CA GLY A 39 -0.46 1.63 6.80
C GLY A 39 -0.81 0.55 5.79
N LEU A 40 0.07 -0.43 5.58
CA LEU A 40 -0.18 -1.57 4.69
C LEU A 40 -1.29 -2.47 5.22
N LEU A 41 -1.34 -2.74 6.54
CA LEU A 41 -2.40 -3.54 7.16
C LEU A 41 -3.77 -2.88 6.98
N ARG A 42 -3.89 -1.58 7.33
CA ARG A 42 -5.13 -0.81 7.12
C ARG A 42 -5.54 -0.76 5.66
N TYR A 43 -4.56 -0.66 4.75
CA TYR A 43 -4.85 -0.68 3.33
C TYR A 43 -5.37 -2.06 2.87
N GLY A 44 -4.80 -3.15 3.40
CA GLY A 44 -5.31 -4.50 3.19
C GLY A 44 -6.75 -4.69 3.66
N GLU A 45 -7.11 -4.18 4.83
CA GLU A 45 -8.49 -4.18 5.34
C GLU A 45 -9.44 -3.40 4.42
N TYR A 46 -9.00 -2.22 3.94
CA TYR A 46 -9.76 -1.45 2.97
C TYR A 46 -10.02 -2.24 1.67
N LEU A 47 -9.00 -2.92 1.13
CA LEU A 47 -9.13 -3.72 -0.09
C LEU A 47 -10.16 -4.84 0.10
N GLN A 48 -10.12 -5.55 1.24
CA GLN A 48 -11.09 -6.60 1.55
C GLN A 48 -12.52 -6.04 1.64
N ALA A 49 -12.70 -4.94 2.37
CA ALA A 49 -14.00 -4.30 2.52
C ALA A 49 -14.56 -3.81 1.18
N GLU A 50 -13.70 -3.25 0.32
CA GLU A 50 -14.10 -2.78 -0.99
C GLU A 50 -14.48 -3.93 -1.94
N LEU A 51 -13.71 -5.03 -1.93
CA LEU A 51 -14.06 -6.24 -2.68
C LEU A 51 -15.42 -6.80 -2.25
N ALA A 52 -15.66 -6.88 -0.94
CA ALA A 52 -16.94 -7.33 -0.40
C ALA A 52 -18.09 -6.40 -0.82
N ARG A 53 -17.89 -5.07 -0.80
CA ARG A 53 -18.88 -4.10 -1.30
C ARG A 53 -19.22 -4.32 -2.77
N LEU A 54 -18.21 -4.47 -3.63
CA LEU A 54 -18.43 -4.66 -5.07
C LEU A 54 -19.13 -6.00 -5.37
N GLU A 55 -18.77 -7.05 -4.66
CA GLU A 55 -19.42 -8.36 -4.76
C GLU A 55 -20.87 -8.32 -4.26
N GLY A 56 -21.11 -7.64 -3.14
CA GLY A 56 -22.45 -7.39 -2.62
C GLY A 56 -23.30 -6.62 -3.62
N PHE A 57 -22.78 -5.54 -4.22
CA PHE A 57 -23.48 -4.75 -5.23
C PHE A 57 -23.88 -5.59 -6.45
N ALA A 58 -22.93 -6.36 -7.02
CA ALA A 58 -23.20 -7.20 -8.18
C ALA A 58 -24.23 -8.31 -7.86
N THR A 59 -24.16 -8.87 -6.66
CA THR A 59 -25.11 -9.90 -6.19
C THR A 59 -26.50 -9.31 -5.99
N GLN A 60 -26.61 -8.18 -5.29
CA GLN A 60 -27.88 -7.48 -5.07
C GLN A 60 -28.56 -7.11 -6.40
N THR A 61 -27.80 -6.63 -7.38
CA THR A 61 -28.34 -6.28 -8.70
C THR A 61 -28.98 -7.49 -9.38
N ARG A 62 -28.35 -8.67 -9.31
CA ARG A 62 -28.90 -9.92 -9.88
C ARG A 62 -30.13 -10.39 -9.12
N VAL A 63 -30.07 -10.40 -7.79
CA VAL A 63 -31.18 -10.83 -6.92
C VAL A 63 -32.43 -9.97 -7.14
N LEU A 64 -32.26 -8.66 -7.33
CA LEU A 64 -33.38 -7.75 -7.60
C LEU A 64 -33.95 -7.92 -9.01
N ALA A 65 -33.13 -8.32 -9.99
CA ALA A 65 -33.58 -8.53 -11.37
C ALA A 65 -34.20 -9.92 -11.61
N ASP A 66 -33.80 -10.94 -10.84
CA ASP A 66 -34.26 -12.32 -11.01
C ASP A 66 -35.78 -12.55 -10.92
N PRO A 67 -36.55 -11.92 -10.01
CA PRO A 67 -38.00 -12.12 -9.95
C PRO A 67 -38.76 -11.41 -11.07
N LEU A 68 -38.10 -10.57 -11.89
CA LEU A 68 -38.77 -9.85 -12.97
C LEU A 68 -39.17 -10.79 -14.11
N PRO A 69 -40.36 -10.60 -14.72
CA PRO A 69 -40.73 -11.27 -15.95
C PRO A 69 -39.67 -11.04 -17.05
N ARG A 70 -39.41 -12.05 -17.90
CA ARG A 70 -38.35 -12.00 -18.93
C ARG A 70 -38.40 -10.75 -19.82
N GLY A 71 -39.60 -10.26 -20.14
CA GLY A 71 -39.79 -9.05 -20.95
C GLY A 71 -39.29 -7.76 -20.28
N LEU A 72 -39.34 -7.69 -18.95
CA LEU A 72 -38.86 -6.57 -18.15
C LEU A 72 -37.40 -6.75 -17.69
N ARG A 73 -36.97 -7.99 -17.47
CA ARG A 73 -35.61 -8.32 -17.09
C ARG A 73 -34.59 -7.92 -18.16
N ARG A 74 -34.85 -8.21 -19.44
CA ARG A 74 -33.93 -7.88 -20.55
C ARG A 74 -33.52 -6.40 -20.62
N PRO A 75 -34.45 -5.42 -20.61
CA PRO A 75 -34.08 -4.01 -20.63
C PRO A 75 -33.37 -3.56 -19.35
N VAL A 76 -33.71 -4.13 -18.18
CA VAL A 76 -33.00 -3.88 -16.92
C VAL A 76 -31.56 -4.40 -16.97
N ASP A 77 -31.35 -5.63 -17.44
CA ASP A 77 -30.01 -6.19 -17.60
C ASP A 77 -29.18 -5.37 -18.60
N ALA A 78 -29.80 -4.93 -19.70
CA ALA A 78 -29.14 -4.11 -20.71
C ALA A 78 -28.71 -2.74 -20.16
N SER A 79 -29.53 -2.09 -19.32
CA SER A 79 -29.19 -0.81 -18.71
C SER A 79 -28.17 -0.94 -17.57
N ALA A 80 -28.20 -2.04 -16.81
CA ALA A 80 -27.25 -2.31 -15.74
C ALA A 80 -25.89 -2.81 -16.22
N LYS A 81 -25.81 -3.39 -17.43
CA LYS A 81 -24.59 -4.02 -17.97
C LYS A 81 -23.35 -3.14 -17.93
N PRO A 82 -23.34 -1.88 -18.41
CA PRO A 82 -22.14 -1.04 -18.39
C PRO A 82 -21.60 -0.80 -16.97
N LEU A 83 -22.51 -0.64 -16.01
CA LEU A 83 -22.17 -0.47 -14.60
C LEU A 83 -21.57 -1.75 -14.02
N LEU A 84 -22.18 -2.90 -14.26
CA LEU A 84 -21.68 -4.20 -13.79
C LEU A 84 -20.31 -4.54 -14.40
N GLU A 85 -20.07 -4.16 -15.66
CA GLU A 85 -18.74 -4.30 -16.28
C GLU A 85 -17.70 -3.38 -15.61
N ALA A 86 -18.07 -2.14 -15.27
CA ALA A 86 -17.19 -1.23 -14.53
C ALA A 86 -16.84 -1.77 -13.14
N VAL A 87 -17.84 -2.31 -12.43
CA VAL A 87 -17.65 -3.00 -11.14
C VAL A 87 -16.71 -4.20 -11.30
N GLY A 88 -16.90 -5.01 -12.35
CA GLY A 88 -16.01 -6.13 -12.67
C GLY A 88 -14.56 -5.70 -12.91
N ARG A 89 -14.34 -4.64 -13.70
CA ARG A 89 -12.99 -4.08 -13.93
C ARG A 89 -12.36 -3.57 -12.65
N ARG A 90 -13.11 -2.84 -11.82
CA ARG A 90 -12.61 -2.35 -10.52
C ARG A 90 -12.25 -3.51 -9.60
N ARG A 91 -13.09 -4.54 -9.52
CA ARG A 91 -12.82 -5.75 -8.71
C ARG A 91 -11.54 -6.45 -9.17
N ALA A 92 -11.32 -6.58 -10.47
CA ALA A 92 -10.10 -7.20 -11.01
C ALA A 92 -8.83 -6.45 -10.58
N LEU A 93 -8.85 -5.11 -10.61
CA LEU A 93 -7.72 -4.30 -10.14
C LEU A 93 -7.46 -4.49 -8.64
N LEU A 94 -8.53 -4.54 -7.83
CA LEU A 94 -8.40 -4.70 -6.38
C LEU A 94 -7.92 -6.10 -6.00
N LEU A 95 -8.34 -7.14 -6.71
CA LEU A 95 -7.82 -8.51 -6.54
C LEU A 95 -6.33 -8.60 -6.89
N ASP A 96 -5.91 -7.90 -7.95
CA ASP A 96 -4.50 -7.83 -8.31
C ASP A 96 -3.66 -7.15 -7.22
N GLU A 97 -4.14 -6.01 -6.71
CA GLU A 97 -3.50 -5.31 -5.61
C GLU A 97 -3.45 -6.16 -4.33
N GLN A 98 -4.56 -6.81 -3.98
CA GLN A 98 -4.64 -7.68 -2.81
C GLN A 98 -3.64 -8.85 -2.87
N ARG A 99 -3.42 -9.44 -4.05
CA ARG A 99 -2.42 -10.51 -4.22
C ARG A 99 -1.00 -10.05 -3.90
N ARG A 100 -0.67 -8.79 -4.21
CA ARG A 100 0.65 -8.19 -3.94
C ARG A 100 0.82 -7.78 -2.48
N MET A 101 -0.25 -7.75 -1.70
CA MET A 101 -0.21 -7.23 -0.34
C MET A 101 0.54 -8.13 0.62
N GLY A 102 0.44 -9.46 0.46
CA GLY A 102 1.17 -10.41 1.30
C GLY A 102 2.68 -10.14 1.28
N ASP A 103 3.26 -10.05 0.08
CA ASP A 103 4.69 -9.78 -0.09
C ASP A 103 5.09 -8.41 0.49
N ARG A 104 4.26 -7.38 0.30
CA ARG A 104 4.53 -6.03 0.82
C ARG A 104 4.51 -5.98 2.35
N VAL A 105 3.53 -6.65 2.97
CA VAL A 105 3.44 -6.74 4.44
C VAL A 105 4.62 -7.54 4.99
N ALA A 106 4.93 -8.69 4.40
CA ALA A 106 6.07 -9.50 4.83
C ALA A 106 7.41 -8.75 4.70
N ASN A 107 7.58 -7.94 3.66
CA ASN A 107 8.76 -7.08 3.51
C ASN A 107 8.82 -6.01 4.60
N ALA A 108 7.70 -5.35 4.91
CA ALA A 108 7.65 -4.34 5.96
C ALA A 108 7.87 -4.94 7.35
N GLU A 109 7.36 -6.14 7.61
CA GLU A 109 7.62 -6.88 8.86
C GLU A 109 9.10 -7.18 9.03
N ARG A 110 9.76 -7.75 8.01
CA ARG A 110 11.21 -7.99 8.05
C ARG A 110 12.01 -6.72 8.30
N PHE A 111 11.63 -5.62 7.66
CA PHE A 111 12.31 -4.34 7.85
C PHE A 111 12.12 -3.78 9.27
N VAL A 112 10.94 -3.97 9.86
CA VAL A 112 10.72 -3.64 11.28
C VAL A 112 11.64 -4.47 12.17
N ASP A 113 11.73 -5.79 11.94
CA ASP A 113 12.58 -6.69 12.74
C ASP A 113 14.07 -6.27 12.66
N GLU A 114 14.55 -5.91 11.47
CA GLU A 114 15.90 -5.37 11.25
C GLU A 114 16.13 -4.07 12.03
N CYS A 115 15.17 -3.14 12.00
CA CYS A 115 15.25 -1.89 12.74
C CYS A 115 15.22 -2.09 14.26
N GLU A 116 14.43 -3.05 14.75
CA GLU A 116 14.37 -3.41 16.17
C GLU A 116 15.73 -3.95 16.65
N ALA A 117 16.32 -4.85 15.88
CA ALA A 117 17.64 -5.39 16.18
C ALA A 117 18.73 -4.30 16.24
N GLU A 118 18.71 -3.34 15.31
CA GLU A 118 19.66 -2.23 15.28
C GLU A 118 19.48 -1.30 16.49
N VAL A 119 18.25 -0.93 16.82
CA VAL A 119 17.96 -0.08 17.99
C VAL A 119 18.41 -0.77 19.28
N ASP A 120 18.19 -2.08 19.40
CA ASP A 120 18.61 -2.85 20.57
C ASP A 120 20.14 -3.01 20.66
N ALA A 121 20.84 -3.12 19.53
CA ALA A 121 22.29 -3.10 19.50
C ALA A 121 22.86 -1.76 20.00
N LEU A 122 22.25 -0.64 19.62
CA LEU A 122 22.67 0.72 20.04
C LEU A 122 22.27 1.10 21.48
N ARG A 123 21.45 0.27 22.14
CA ARG A 123 21.05 0.43 23.55
C ARG A 123 22.01 -0.26 24.53
N ARG A 124 22.71 -1.30 24.07
CA ARG A 124 23.73 -2.03 24.85
C ARG A 124 25.01 -1.22 24.95
#